data_AF-A0A2D5EX42-F1
#
_entry.id   AF-A0A2D5EX42-F1
#
_cell.length_a   1.000
_cell.length_b   1.000
_cell.length_c   1.000
_cell.angle_alpha   90.00
_cell.angle_beta   90.00
_cell.angle_gamma   90.00
#
_symmetry.space_group_name_H-M   'P 1'
#
loop_
_entity.id
_entity.type
_entity.pdbx_description
1 polymer ?
#
loop_
_entity_poly.entity_id
_entity_poly.type
_entity_poly.pdbx_seq_one_letter_code
_entity_poly.pdbx_strand_id
1 'polypeptide(L)'
;ALAHARAGDAILTTALAVQRALVDLIARRPAEAHAGLSAGLDAALAGEHRQHGHLAIGYRGVAALALGRWSEAEVDLARARDFFAGVGNALLGDLFGVWLQALEARRSGAPVAAPEDAAEEVRAVARALAPVARLAEHAEDGALERLAEIERDAEVRVGPIDVRAAGSVVRELVAGVRAELGHTLLVDAEGAWFRWRGEEVELGRKRTLRRVLVALVDERRRRPGEVVPAAELVAAGWPGEQILEDAARIRLRVALSSLRKLGLSEALVTGEGGYLLDPSVPLRVQ
;
A
#
# COMPACT_ATOMS: atom_id res chain seq x y z
N ALA A 1 7.06 1.63 19.32
CA ALA A 1 7.15 0.38 18.54
C ALA A 1 5.78 -0.29 18.36
N LEU A 2 5.14 -0.83 19.40
CA LEU A 2 3.83 -1.51 19.31
C LEU A 2 2.66 -0.63 18.82
N ALA A 3 2.67 0.68 19.13
CA ALA A 3 1.64 1.61 18.66
C ALA A 3 1.78 1.96 17.16
N HIS A 4 3.01 2.11 16.65
CA HIS A 4 3.28 2.34 15.22
C HIS A 4 3.00 1.11 14.36
N ALA A 5 3.31 -0.10 14.85
CA ALA A 5 2.98 -1.35 14.15
C ALA A 5 1.46 -1.55 14.00
N ARG A 6 0.68 -1.22 15.05
CA ARG A 6 -0.79 -1.25 15.00
C ARG A 6 -1.38 -0.15 14.12
N ALA A 7 -0.74 1.02 14.06
CA ALA A 7 -1.16 2.12 13.19
C ALA A 7 -0.98 1.75 11.70
N GLY A 8 0.14 1.13 11.33
CA GLY A 8 0.38 0.64 9.97
C GLY A 8 -0.65 -0.40 9.52
N ASP A 9 -1.00 -1.35 10.40
CA ASP A 9 -2.05 -2.34 10.11
C ASP A 9 -3.43 -1.70 9.90
N ALA A 10 -3.77 -0.67 10.68
CA ALA A 10 -5.07 0.01 10.57
C ALA A 10 -5.20 0.78 9.24
N ILE A 11 -4.12 1.40 8.76
CA ILE A 11 -4.09 2.13 7.49
C ILE A 11 -4.27 1.15 6.33
N LEU A 12 -3.47 0.10 6.30
CA LEU A 12 -3.56 -0.96 5.29
C LEU A 12 -4.96 -1.58 5.29
N THR A 13 -5.49 -1.92 6.46
CA THR A 13 -6.86 -2.47 6.59
C THR A 13 -7.91 -1.53 6.01
N THR A 14 -7.80 -0.22 6.29
CA THR A 14 -8.74 0.78 5.80
C THR A 14 -8.63 0.98 4.28
N ALA A 15 -7.40 1.06 3.75
CA ALA A 15 -7.16 1.19 2.32
C ALA A 15 -7.70 -0.03 1.55
N LEU A 16 -7.49 -1.24 2.08
CA LEU A 16 -8.03 -2.48 1.53
C LEU A 16 -9.57 -2.49 1.57
N ALA A 17 -10.17 -2.02 2.67
CA ALA A 17 -11.62 -1.90 2.78
C ALA A 17 -12.21 -0.93 1.75
N VAL A 18 -11.56 0.22 1.52
CA VAL A 18 -11.94 1.19 0.47
C VAL A 18 -11.88 0.55 -0.92
N GLN A 19 -10.80 -0.16 -1.22
CA GLN A 19 -10.62 -0.81 -2.51
C GLN A 19 -11.66 -1.89 -2.76
N ARG A 20 -11.91 -2.76 -1.78
CA ARG A 20 -12.95 -3.80 -1.87
C ARG A 20 -14.34 -3.19 -2.05
N ALA A 21 -14.64 -2.14 -1.31
CA ALA A 21 -15.92 -1.46 -1.42
C ALA A 21 -16.13 -0.81 -2.80
N LEU A 22 -15.09 -0.26 -3.41
CA LEU A 22 -15.15 0.24 -4.79
C LEU A 22 -15.47 -0.88 -5.79
N VAL A 23 -14.83 -2.05 -5.65
CA VAL A 23 -15.13 -3.24 -6.49
C VAL A 23 -16.58 -3.67 -6.29
N ASP A 24 -17.04 -3.74 -5.05
CA ASP A 24 -18.41 -4.10 -4.70
C ASP A 24 -19.42 -3.08 -5.28
N LEU A 25 -19.12 -1.79 -5.25
CA LEU A 25 -19.95 -0.73 -5.86
C LEU A 25 -20.04 -0.85 -7.39
N ILE A 26 -18.92 -1.12 -8.09
CA ILE A 26 -18.94 -1.40 -9.54
C ILE A 26 -19.82 -2.63 -9.82
N ALA A 27 -19.62 -3.69 -9.04
CA ALA A 27 -20.32 -4.95 -9.17
C ALA A 27 -21.80 -4.90 -8.73
N ARG A 28 -22.33 -3.70 -8.42
CA ARG A 28 -23.70 -3.49 -7.95
C ARG A 28 -24.04 -4.26 -6.67
N ARG A 29 -23.04 -4.41 -5.78
CA ARG A 29 -23.10 -5.04 -4.45
C ARG A 29 -22.93 -4.00 -3.34
N PRO A 30 -23.83 -3.00 -3.24
CA PRO A 30 -23.64 -1.87 -2.31
C PRO A 30 -23.79 -2.27 -0.83
N ALA A 31 -24.45 -3.39 -0.52
CA ALA A 31 -24.60 -3.88 0.86
C ALA A 31 -23.25 -4.38 1.40
N GLU A 32 -22.50 -5.11 0.59
CA GLU A 32 -21.17 -5.63 0.88
C GLU A 32 -20.16 -4.50 1.02
N ALA A 33 -20.21 -3.53 0.09
CA ALA A 33 -19.41 -2.31 0.16
C ALA A 33 -19.66 -1.55 1.48
N HIS A 34 -20.92 -1.34 1.83
CA HIS A 34 -21.32 -0.63 3.05
C HIS A 34 -20.85 -1.36 4.31
N ALA A 35 -21.10 -2.68 4.39
CA ALA A 35 -20.70 -3.49 5.54
C ALA A 35 -19.17 -3.52 5.72
N GLY A 36 -18.43 -3.70 4.63
CA GLY A 36 -16.96 -3.71 4.65
C GLY A 36 -16.36 -2.40 5.11
N LEU A 37 -16.92 -1.26 4.69
CA LEU A 37 -16.45 0.06 5.11
C LEU A 37 -16.88 0.43 6.53
N SER A 38 -18.01 -0.08 6.98
CA SER A 38 -18.47 0.12 8.36
C SER A 38 -17.57 -0.62 9.35
N ALA A 39 -17.05 -1.78 8.96
CA ALA A 39 -16.11 -2.54 9.76
C ALA A 39 -14.73 -1.84 9.78
N GLY A 40 -14.32 -1.37 10.96
CA GLY A 40 -12.98 -0.78 11.17
C GLY A 40 -12.88 0.74 10.97
N LEU A 41 -13.98 1.41 10.64
CA LEU A 41 -13.99 2.87 10.43
C LEU A 41 -13.59 3.66 11.68
N ASP A 42 -14.06 3.24 12.86
CA ASP A 42 -13.73 3.89 14.13
C ASP A 42 -12.23 3.79 14.44
N ALA A 43 -11.61 2.65 14.13
CA ALA A 43 -10.17 2.45 14.28
C ALA A 43 -9.37 3.30 13.28
N ALA A 44 -9.85 3.42 12.04
CA ALA A 44 -9.24 4.24 11.00
C ALA A 44 -9.24 5.74 11.34
N LEU A 45 -10.33 6.21 11.93
CA LEU A 45 -10.53 7.62 12.32
C LEU A 45 -9.73 8.02 13.57
N ALA A 46 -9.45 7.06 14.45
CA ALA A 46 -8.64 7.28 15.65
C ALA A 46 -7.12 7.34 15.37
N GLY A 47 -6.69 6.94 14.17
CA GLY A 47 -5.28 6.92 13.78
C GLY A 47 -4.74 8.28 13.29
N GLU A 48 -3.41 8.38 13.17
CA GLU A 48 -2.71 9.57 12.67
C GLU A 48 -3.04 9.86 11.19
N HIS A 49 -3.42 8.85 10.42
CA HIS A 49 -3.64 8.91 8.97
C HIS A 49 -5.13 9.09 8.62
N ARG A 50 -5.71 10.17 9.14
CA ARG A 50 -7.15 10.47 9.06
C ARG A 50 -7.72 10.51 7.64
N GLN A 51 -6.90 10.79 6.63
CA GLN A 51 -7.34 10.84 5.23
C GLN A 51 -7.96 9.53 4.74
N HIS A 52 -7.38 8.36 5.09
CA HIS A 52 -7.92 7.07 4.68
C HIS A 52 -9.27 6.76 5.34
N GLY A 53 -9.43 7.11 6.62
CA GLY A 53 -10.71 7.00 7.30
C GLY A 53 -11.79 7.89 6.67
N HIS A 54 -11.43 9.11 6.27
CA HIS A 54 -12.36 10.01 5.57
C HIS A 54 -12.68 9.58 4.14
N LEU A 55 -11.75 8.91 3.46
CA LEU A 55 -12.02 8.27 2.17
C LEU A 55 -13.01 7.10 2.33
N ALA A 56 -12.83 6.28 3.36
CA ALA A 56 -13.74 5.19 3.71
C ALA A 56 -15.14 5.70 4.08
N ILE A 57 -15.22 6.81 4.85
CA ILE A 57 -16.49 7.50 5.11
C ILE A 57 -17.17 7.89 3.80
N GLY A 58 -16.45 8.55 2.89
CA GLY A 58 -17.03 9.04 1.64
C GLY A 58 -17.63 7.92 0.79
N TYR A 59 -16.89 6.82 0.59
CA TYR A 59 -17.40 5.67 -0.15
C TYR A 59 -18.49 4.88 0.60
N ARG A 60 -18.51 4.93 1.93
CA ARG A 60 -19.62 4.37 2.71
C ARG A 60 -20.88 5.19 2.47
N GLY A 61 -20.75 6.50 2.36
CA GLY A 61 -21.82 7.41 1.95
C GLY A 61 -22.35 7.11 0.55
N VAL A 62 -21.48 6.82 -0.42
CA VAL A 62 -21.89 6.38 -1.77
C VAL A 62 -22.66 5.04 -1.70
N ALA A 63 -22.19 4.08 -0.91
CA ALA A 63 -22.88 2.80 -0.72
C ALA A 63 -24.23 2.97 0.00
N ALA A 64 -24.29 3.80 1.03
CA ALA A 64 -25.51 4.16 1.75
C ALA A 64 -26.53 4.81 0.80
N LEU A 65 -26.10 5.69 -0.10
CA LEU A 65 -26.96 6.30 -1.12
C LEU A 65 -27.55 5.24 -2.06
N ALA A 66 -26.74 4.29 -2.51
CA ALA A 66 -27.19 3.18 -3.36
C ALA A 66 -28.21 2.26 -2.64
N LEU A 67 -28.10 2.12 -1.32
CA LEU A 67 -29.03 1.37 -0.48
C LEU A 67 -30.29 2.17 -0.08
N GLY A 68 -30.42 3.44 -0.48
CA GLY A 68 -31.52 4.31 -0.08
C GLY A 68 -31.44 4.77 1.38
N ARG A 69 -30.27 4.71 2.01
CA ARG A 69 -30.03 5.20 3.37
C ARG A 69 -29.65 6.68 3.34
N TRP A 70 -30.63 7.52 3.03
CA TRP A 70 -30.43 8.94 2.70
C TRP A 70 -29.72 9.74 3.78
N SER A 71 -30.16 9.62 5.04
CA SER A 71 -29.57 10.36 6.16
C SER A 71 -28.12 9.97 6.43
N GLU A 72 -27.81 8.68 6.29
CA GLU A 72 -26.43 8.18 6.47
C GLU A 72 -25.53 8.67 5.33
N ALA A 73 -26.01 8.57 4.09
CA ALA A 73 -25.29 9.04 2.92
C ALA A 73 -24.98 10.55 2.99
N GLU A 74 -25.95 11.36 3.39
CA GLU A 74 -25.79 12.81 3.54
C GLU A 74 -24.69 13.16 4.55
N VAL A 75 -24.72 12.53 5.73
CA VAL A 75 -23.73 12.75 6.79
C VAL A 75 -22.33 12.36 6.32
N ASP A 76 -22.21 11.17 5.73
CA ASP A 76 -20.91 10.63 5.33
C ASP A 76 -20.29 11.41 4.17
N LEU A 77 -21.08 11.69 3.13
CA LEU A 77 -20.59 12.44 1.97
C LEU A 77 -20.20 13.87 2.35
N ALA A 78 -20.99 14.55 3.20
CA ALA A 78 -20.66 15.89 3.70
C ALA A 78 -19.37 15.87 4.52
N ARG A 79 -19.24 14.89 5.42
CA ARG A 79 -18.04 14.73 6.25
C ARG A 79 -16.78 14.45 5.43
N ALA A 80 -16.88 13.65 4.37
CA ALA A 80 -15.76 13.38 3.47
C ALA A 80 -15.42 14.63 2.65
N ARG A 81 -16.41 15.29 2.03
CA ARG A 81 -16.24 16.54 1.28
C ARG A 81 -15.53 17.60 2.11
N ASP A 82 -16.08 17.91 3.29
CA ASP A 82 -15.59 19.01 4.13
C ASP A 82 -14.16 18.75 4.62
N PHE A 83 -13.85 17.50 4.94
CA PHE A 83 -12.50 17.10 5.29
C PHE A 83 -11.52 17.31 4.13
N PHE A 84 -11.83 16.79 2.94
CA PHE A 84 -10.92 16.89 1.79
C PHE A 84 -10.76 18.31 1.26
N ALA A 85 -11.84 19.11 1.29
CA ALA A 85 -11.77 20.54 1.03
C ALA A 85 -10.86 21.25 2.06
N GLY A 86 -11.00 20.91 3.34
CA GLY A 86 -10.21 21.51 4.43
C GLY A 86 -8.72 21.17 4.41
N VAL A 87 -8.33 19.99 3.93
CA VAL A 87 -6.92 19.59 3.79
C VAL A 87 -6.31 19.92 2.43
N GLY A 88 -7.03 20.69 1.59
CA GLY A 88 -6.54 21.17 0.29
C GLY A 88 -6.60 20.14 -0.84
N ASN A 89 -7.28 19.00 -0.65
CA ASN A 89 -7.54 18.03 -1.73
C ASN A 89 -8.89 18.34 -2.38
N ALA A 90 -8.91 19.41 -3.18
CA ALA A 90 -10.13 19.92 -3.82
C ALA A 90 -10.84 18.85 -4.65
N LEU A 91 -10.08 17.99 -5.34
CA LEU A 91 -10.64 16.93 -6.18
C LEU A 91 -11.49 15.91 -5.40
N LEU A 92 -10.97 15.37 -4.30
CA LEU A 92 -11.77 14.43 -3.49
C LEU A 92 -12.94 15.15 -2.81
N GLY A 93 -12.76 16.42 -2.44
CA GLY A 93 -13.84 17.29 -1.98
C GLY A 93 -14.97 17.37 -3.02
N ASP A 94 -14.63 17.78 -4.24
CA ASP A 94 -15.57 17.96 -5.35
C ASP A 94 -16.27 16.66 -5.71
N LEU A 95 -15.53 15.54 -5.76
CA LEU A 95 -16.10 14.21 -6.01
C LEU A 95 -17.24 13.88 -5.03
N PHE A 96 -17.01 14.02 -3.73
CA PHE A 96 -18.07 13.77 -2.74
C PHE A 96 -19.17 14.86 -2.77
N GLY A 97 -18.82 16.08 -3.20
CA GLY A 97 -19.77 17.14 -3.50
C GLY A 97 -20.78 16.77 -4.60
N VAL A 98 -20.33 16.13 -5.68
CA VAL A 98 -21.21 15.65 -6.76
C VAL A 98 -22.21 14.62 -6.23
N TRP A 99 -21.77 13.71 -5.36
CA TRP A 99 -22.65 12.71 -4.76
C TRP A 99 -23.71 13.30 -3.83
N LEU A 100 -23.38 14.38 -3.09
CA LEU A 100 -24.37 15.12 -2.30
C LEU A 100 -25.41 15.80 -3.18
N GLN A 101 -24.99 16.44 -4.27
CA GLN A 101 -25.93 17.06 -5.23
C GLN A 101 -26.87 16.01 -5.83
N ALA A 102 -26.35 14.83 -6.17
CA ALA A 102 -27.16 13.71 -6.66
C ALA A 102 -28.16 13.20 -5.60
N LEU A 103 -27.78 13.18 -4.32
CA LEU A 103 -28.67 12.85 -3.20
C LEU A 103 -29.80 13.87 -3.05
N GLU A 104 -29.48 15.16 -3.07
CA GLU A 104 -30.46 16.26 -2.98
C GLU A 104 -31.45 16.25 -4.15
N ALA A 105 -30.96 16.02 -5.37
CA ALA A 105 -31.79 15.92 -6.56
C ALA A 105 -32.75 14.71 -6.48
N ARG A 106 -32.29 13.55 -5.99
CA ARG A 106 -33.17 12.39 -5.73
C ARG A 106 -34.21 12.67 -4.64
N ARG A 107 -33.82 13.36 -3.57
CA ARG A 107 -34.71 13.69 -2.44
C ARG A 107 -35.82 14.66 -2.84
N SER A 108 -35.53 15.60 -3.72
CA SER A 108 -36.49 16.58 -4.23
C SER A 108 -37.36 16.06 -5.38
N GLY A 109 -37.09 14.85 -5.89
CA GLY A 109 -37.74 14.32 -7.10
C GLY A 109 -37.40 15.11 -8.36
N ALA A 110 -36.40 16.00 -8.29
CA ALA A 110 -35.89 16.69 -9.46
C ALA A 110 -35.26 15.65 -10.40
N PRO A 111 -35.36 15.84 -11.72
CA PRO A 111 -34.58 15.05 -12.65
C PRO A 111 -33.10 15.26 -12.30
N VAL A 112 -32.50 14.24 -11.70
CA VAL A 112 -31.06 14.18 -11.59
C VAL A 112 -30.62 14.05 -13.04
N ALA A 113 -29.93 15.06 -13.58
CA ALA A 113 -28.95 14.75 -14.59
C ALA A 113 -27.96 13.84 -13.87
N ALA A 114 -28.25 12.53 -13.84
CA ALA A 114 -27.24 11.55 -13.47
C ALA A 114 -26.14 11.90 -14.47
N PRO A 115 -24.99 12.44 -14.03
CA PRO A 115 -23.95 12.63 -14.98
C PRO A 115 -23.64 11.18 -15.37
N GLU A 116 -23.98 10.78 -16.60
CA GLU A 116 -23.51 9.51 -17.14
C GLU A 116 -21.98 9.44 -16.93
N ASP A 117 -21.36 10.62 -16.91
CA ASP A 117 -20.01 11.00 -16.49
C ASP A 117 -19.64 10.69 -15.03
N ALA A 118 -20.50 10.81 -14.02
CA ALA A 118 -20.14 10.52 -12.61
C ALA A 118 -20.13 9.01 -12.33
N ALA A 119 -21.02 8.28 -12.99
CA ALA A 119 -20.94 6.82 -13.03
C ALA A 119 -19.71 6.39 -13.85
N GLU A 120 -19.34 7.12 -14.91
CA GLU A 120 -18.13 6.89 -15.68
C GLU A 120 -16.86 7.22 -14.90
N GLU A 121 -16.88 8.25 -14.05
CA GLU A 121 -15.79 8.67 -13.16
C GLU A 121 -15.59 7.67 -12.03
N VAL A 122 -16.67 7.20 -11.39
CA VAL A 122 -16.56 6.09 -10.43
C VAL A 122 -16.11 4.81 -11.13
N ARG A 123 -16.60 4.51 -12.34
CA ARG A 123 -16.06 3.40 -13.14
C ARG A 123 -14.60 3.62 -13.51
N ALA A 124 -14.14 4.84 -13.76
CA ALA A 124 -12.76 5.16 -14.12
C ALA A 124 -11.83 5.04 -12.91
N VAL A 125 -12.19 5.65 -11.78
CA VAL A 125 -11.49 5.50 -10.49
C VAL A 125 -11.45 4.04 -10.08
N ALA A 126 -12.56 3.33 -10.20
CA ALA A 126 -12.62 1.94 -9.79
C ALA A 126 -11.98 0.98 -10.81
N ARG A 127 -11.92 1.30 -12.11
CA ARG A 127 -11.06 0.58 -13.09
C ARG A 127 -9.58 0.82 -12.83
N ALA A 128 -9.20 2.03 -12.45
CA ALA A 128 -7.83 2.38 -12.11
C ALA A 128 -7.39 1.75 -10.78
N LEU A 129 -8.31 1.57 -9.83
CA LEU A 129 -8.06 0.95 -8.52
C LEU A 129 -8.32 -0.57 -8.52
N ALA A 130 -9.07 -1.11 -9.48
CA ALA A 130 -9.39 -2.55 -9.57
C ALA A 130 -8.15 -3.45 -9.62
N PRO A 131 -7.04 -3.07 -10.26
CA PRO A 131 -5.82 -3.81 -10.11
C PRO A 131 -5.24 -3.76 -8.71
N VAL A 132 -5.19 -2.57 -8.09
CA VAL A 132 -4.74 -2.43 -6.70
C VAL A 132 -5.58 -3.33 -5.78
N ALA A 133 -6.89 -3.40 -6.00
CA ALA A 133 -7.82 -4.29 -5.30
C ALA A 133 -7.52 -5.79 -5.55
N ARG A 134 -7.19 -6.19 -6.79
CA ARG A 134 -6.78 -7.58 -7.10
C ARG A 134 -5.46 -7.95 -6.45
N LEU A 135 -4.57 -6.99 -6.25
CA LEU A 135 -3.25 -7.18 -5.65
C LEU A 135 -3.31 -7.17 -4.12
N ALA A 136 -4.28 -6.44 -3.58
CA ALA A 136 -4.73 -6.48 -2.20
C ALA A 136 -5.41 -7.81 -1.84
N GLU A 137 -6.28 -8.33 -2.71
CA GLU A 137 -6.91 -9.65 -2.56
C GLU A 137 -5.91 -10.81 -2.73
N HIS A 138 -4.85 -10.60 -3.53
CA HIS A 138 -3.73 -11.54 -3.69
C HIS A 138 -2.47 -11.02 -2.97
N ALA A 139 -2.62 -10.34 -1.82
CA ALA A 139 -1.50 -9.79 -1.05
C ALA A 139 -0.55 -10.85 -0.46
N GLU A 140 -0.64 -12.09 -0.94
CA GLU A 140 0.38 -13.11 -0.78
C GLU A 140 1.36 -13.20 -1.98
N ASP A 141 1.04 -12.79 -3.22
CA ASP A 141 2.01 -12.85 -4.36
C ASP A 141 1.76 -11.88 -5.52
N GLY A 142 2.83 -11.27 -6.07
CA GLY A 142 2.83 -10.55 -7.36
C GLY A 142 2.15 -9.16 -7.39
N ALA A 143 1.96 -8.53 -6.23
CA ALA A 143 1.26 -7.25 -6.07
C ALA A 143 1.94 -6.09 -6.85
N LEU A 144 3.27 -6.07 -6.88
CA LEU A 144 4.04 -4.91 -7.34
C LEU A 144 4.38 -4.98 -8.83
N GLU A 145 4.64 -6.16 -9.42
CA GLU A 145 4.82 -6.28 -10.88
C GLU A 145 3.56 -5.87 -11.66
N ARG A 146 2.38 -6.28 -11.19
CA ARG A 146 1.13 -5.94 -11.87
C ARG A 146 0.75 -4.46 -11.72
N LEU A 147 1.09 -3.80 -10.60
CA LEU A 147 0.99 -2.32 -10.50
C LEU A 147 1.87 -1.64 -11.56
N ALA A 148 3.09 -2.15 -11.77
CA ALA A 148 4.03 -1.62 -12.75
C ALA A 148 3.63 -1.89 -14.21
N GLU A 149 2.92 -2.99 -14.50
CA GLU A 149 2.33 -3.25 -15.83
C GLU A 149 1.18 -2.31 -16.15
N ILE A 150 0.31 -2.03 -15.18
CA ILE A 150 -0.82 -1.10 -15.37
C ILE A 150 -0.38 0.34 -15.51
N GLU A 151 0.71 0.72 -14.84
CA GLU A 151 1.35 2.02 -15.05
C GLU A 151 1.95 2.15 -16.46
N ARG A 152 2.47 1.03 -17.03
CA ARG A 152 3.02 0.99 -18.39
C ARG A 152 1.95 1.03 -19.48
N ASP A 153 0.81 0.36 -19.26
CA ASP A 153 -0.30 0.27 -20.22
C ASP A 153 -1.31 1.42 -20.09
N ALA A 154 -1.20 2.26 -19.05
CA ALA A 154 -1.99 3.47 -18.88
C ALA A 154 -1.54 4.60 -19.83
N GLU A 155 -1.57 4.35 -21.14
CA GLU A 155 -1.52 5.40 -22.16
C GLU A 155 -2.92 6.05 -22.24
N VAL A 156 -3.20 6.94 -21.28
CA VAL A 156 -4.51 7.60 -21.13
C VAL A 156 -4.64 8.72 -22.17
N ARG A 157 -5.16 8.39 -23.35
CA ARG A 157 -5.88 9.35 -24.22
C ARG A 157 -7.33 9.40 -23.76
N VAL A 158 -7.68 10.41 -22.98
CA VAL A 158 -9.08 10.67 -22.57
C VAL A 158 -9.48 12.05 -23.10
N GLY A 159 -10.65 12.08 -23.73
CA GLY A 159 -11.24 13.23 -24.42
C GLY A 159 -11.71 14.37 -23.50
N PRO A 160 -12.50 15.31 -24.04
CA PRO A 160 -12.51 16.71 -23.62
C PRO A 160 -13.52 17.01 -22.50
N ILE A 161 -13.40 16.32 -21.36
CA ILE A 161 -13.93 16.78 -20.06
C ILE A 161 -12.83 16.51 -19.02
N ASP A 162 -12.46 17.52 -18.23
CA ASP A 162 -11.16 17.73 -17.58
C ASP A 162 -10.64 16.55 -16.71
N VAL A 163 -9.80 15.70 -17.33
CA VAL A 163 -9.20 14.47 -16.78
C VAL A 163 -7.94 14.72 -15.94
N ARG A 164 -7.53 15.98 -15.73
CA ARG A 164 -6.29 16.23 -14.96
C ARG A 164 -6.39 15.75 -13.52
N ALA A 165 -7.60 15.73 -12.99
CA ALA A 165 -7.87 15.45 -11.59
C ALA A 165 -7.93 13.93 -11.32
N ALA A 166 -8.71 13.15 -12.07
CA ALA A 166 -8.84 11.70 -11.83
C ALA A 166 -7.50 10.93 -11.93
N GLY A 167 -6.62 11.34 -12.86
CA GLY A 167 -5.28 10.77 -12.98
C GLY A 167 -4.35 11.14 -11.83
N SER A 168 -4.46 12.34 -11.24
CA SER A 168 -3.66 12.72 -10.08
C SER A 168 -4.12 12.00 -8.81
N VAL A 169 -5.42 11.80 -8.60
CA VAL A 169 -5.93 11.04 -7.44
C VAL A 169 -5.59 9.57 -7.50
N VAL A 170 -5.68 8.93 -8.68
CA VAL A 170 -5.22 7.55 -8.84
C VAL A 170 -3.70 7.48 -8.60
N ARG A 171 -2.92 8.42 -9.16
CA ARG A 171 -1.47 8.46 -8.92
C ARG A 171 -1.11 8.75 -7.47
N GLU A 172 -1.83 9.63 -6.77
CA GLU A 172 -1.61 9.94 -5.36
C GLU A 172 -2.04 8.78 -4.45
N LEU A 173 -3.14 8.08 -4.74
CA LEU A 173 -3.55 6.88 -4.01
C LEU A 173 -2.58 5.73 -4.25
N VAL A 174 -2.17 5.50 -5.51
CA VAL A 174 -1.16 4.49 -5.84
C VAL A 174 0.20 4.88 -5.27
N ALA A 175 0.58 6.16 -5.26
CA ALA A 175 1.81 6.66 -4.64
C ALA A 175 1.76 6.55 -3.11
N GLY A 176 0.61 6.80 -2.48
CA GLY A 176 0.40 6.63 -1.05
C GLY A 176 0.47 5.17 -0.64
N VAL A 177 -0.22 4.29 -1.37
CA VAL A 177 -0.11 2.83 -1.21
C VAL A 177 1.30 2.33 -1.53
N ARG A 178 2.00 2.90 -2.52
CA ARG A 178 3.42 2.61 -2.82
C ARG A 178 4.38 3.14 -1.76
N ALA A 179 4.09 4.27 -1.14
CA ALA A 179 4.88 4.77 -0.03
C ALA A 179 4.75 3.79 1.14
N GLU A 180 3.51 3.45 1.50
CA GLU A 180 3.21 2.49 2.58
C GLU A 180 3.77 1.08 2.30
N LEU A 181 3.60 0.54 1.08
CA LEU A 181 4.15 -0.75 0.67
C LEU A 181 5.65 -0.71 0.40
N GLY A 182 6.18 0.43 -0.03
CA GLY A 182 7.61 0.69 -0.22
C GLY A 182 8.37 0.74 1.11
N HIS A 183 7.65 0.86 2.23
CA HIS A 183 8.20 0.69 3.57
C HIS A 183 8.22 -0.78 4.03
N THR A 184 7.75 -1.73 3.22
CA THR A 184 7.89 -3.17 3.49
C THR A 184 9.02 -3.77 2.66
N LEU A 185 9.94 -4.46 3.33
CA LEU A 185 10.97 -5.27 2.70
C LEU A 185 10.39 -6.63 2.33
N LEU A 186 10.29 -6.91 1.03
CA LEU A 186 9.90 -8.22 0.50
C LEU A 186 11.15 -8.98 0.10
N VAL A 187 11.25 -10.25 0.48
CA VAL A 187 12.41 -11.09 0.16
C VAL A 187 11.95 -12.47 -0.29
N ASP A 188 12.52 -12.96 -1.37
CA ASP A 188 12.41 -14.37 -1.79
C ASP A 188 12.91 -15.32 -0.69
N ALA A 189 12.25 -16.45 -0.48
CA ALA A 189 12.60 -17.44 0.54
C ALA A 189 14.04 -17.95 0.40
N GLU A 190 14.54 -18.09 -0.83
CA GLU A 190 15.93 -18.46 -1.13
C GLU A 190 16.83 -17.25 -1.43
N GLY A 191 16.34 -16.04 -1.17
CA GLY A 191 17.02 -14.76 -1.38
C GLY A 191 17.40 -14.50 -2.84
N ALA A 192 16.69 -15.08 -3.81
CA ALA A 192 16.93 -14.88 -5.24
C ALA A 192 16.70 -13.42 -5.66
N TRP A 193 15.78 -12.72 -5.00
CA TRP A 193 15.49 -11.31 -5.20
C TRP A 193 15.01 -10.68 -3.87
N PHE A 194 15.04 -9.36 -3.81
CA PHE A 194 14.33 -8.60 -2.78
C PHE A 194 13.71 -7.34 -3.38
N ARG A 195 12.70 -6.79 -2.70
CA ARG A 195 12.05 -5.53 -3.09
C ARG A 195 11.98 -4.59 -1.90
N TRP A 196 12.47 -3.37 -2.10
CA TRP A 196 12.52 -2.33 -1.07
C TRP A 196 12.23 -0.97 -1.70
N ARG A 197 11.36 -0.17 -1.09
CA ARG A 197 10.95 1.14 -1.64
C ARG A 197 10.43 1.12 -3.07
N GLY A 198 9.78 0.01 -3.43
CA GLY A 198 9.25 -0.21 -4.78
C GLY A 198 10.29 -0.62 -5.82
N GLU A 199 11.58 -0.65 -5.47
CA GLU A 199 12.64 -1.17 -6.34
C GLU A 199 12.88 -2.65 -6.08
N GLU A 200 12.84 -3.45 -7.13
CA GLU A 200 13.19 -4.87 -7.09
C GLU A 200 14.60 -5.11 -7.57
N VAL A 201 15.29 -6.02 -6.89
CA VAL A 201 16.68 -6.33 -7.15
C VAL A 201 16.87 -7.83 -7.20
N GLU A 202 17.24 -8.30 -8.39
CA GLU A 202 17.68 -9.68 -8.58
C GLU A 202 19.10 -9.91 -8.03
N LEU A 203 19.24 -10.96 -7.23
CA LEU A 203 20.50 -11.47 -6.72
C LEU A 203 20.96 -12.75 -7.41
N GLY A 204 20.31 -13.18 -8.50
CA GLY A 204 20.41 -14.51 -9.10
C GLY A 204 21.83 -15.07 -9.23
N ARG A 205 22.80 -14.30 -9.75
CA ARG A 205 24.21 -14.73 -9.89
C ARG A 205 25.08 -14.47 -8.66
N LYS A 206 24.61 -13.71 -7.67
CA LYS A 206 25.36 -13.22 -6.50
C LYS A 206 25.14 -14.15 -5.28
N ARG A 207 25.50 -15.44 -5.42
CA ARG A 207 25.20 -16.51 -4.43
C ARG A 207 25.57 -16.17 -2.99
N THR A 208 26.71 -15.54 -2.75
CA THR A 208 27.12 -15.09 -1.41
C THR A 208 26.15 -14.06 -0.83
N LEU A 209 25.72 -13.07 -1.62
CA LEU A 209 24.78 -12.05 -1.17
C LEU A 209 23.42 -12.67 -0.84
N ARG A 210 22.96 -13.63 -1.65
CA ARG A 210 21.72 -14.39 -1.38
C ARG A 210 21.77 -15.06 -0.01
N ARG A 211 22.83 -15.81 0.26
CA ARG A 211 22.99 -16.53 1.54
C ARG A 211 23.08 -15.60 2.74
N VAL A 212 23.83 -14.49 2.61
CA VAL A 212 23.94 -13.48 3.67
C VAL A 212 22.58 -12.82 3.93
N LEU A 213 21.83 -12.49 2.87
CA LEU A 213 20.48 -11.93 2.99
C LEU A 213 19.52 -12.91 3.67
N VAL A 214 19.48 -14.18 3.24
CA VAL A 214 18.65 -15.22 3.86
C VAL A 214 18.99 -15.39 5.33
N ALA A 215 20.27 -15.42 5.70
CA ALA A 215 20.67 -15.52 7.11
C ALA A 215 20.17 -14.33 7.95
N LEU A 216 20.25 -13.11 7.41
CA LEU A 216 19.71 -11.92 8.06
C LEU A 216 18.18 -11.97 8.21
N VAL A 217 17.48 -12.46 7.19
CA VAL A 217 16.01 -12.61 7.18
C VAL A 217 15.56 -13.67 8.19
N ASP A 218 16.19 -14.84 8.17
CA ASP A 218 15.88 -15.95 9.06
C ASP A 218 16.10 -15.55 10.52
N GLU A 219 17.24 -14.93 10.83
CA GLU A 219 17.54 -14.56 12.20
C GLU A 219 16.65 -13.42 12.67
N ARG A 220 16.32 -12.46 11.80
CA ARG A 220 15.32 -11.45 12.12
C ARG A 220 13.94 -12.06 12.42
N ARG A 221 13.52 -13.12 11.72
CA ARG A 221 12.25 -13.81 11.98
C ARG A 221 12.29 -14.57 13.31
N ARG A 222 13.43 -15.17 13.65
CA ARG A 222 13.61 -15.92 14.91
C ARG A 222 13.76 -14.99 16.11
N ARG A 223 14.54 -13.93 15.98
CA ARG A 223 14.93 -12.99 17.06
C ARG A 223 14.89 -11.54 16.55
N PRO A 224 13.70 -10.94 16.44
CA PRO A 224 13.56 -9.57 15.94
C PRO A 224 14.34 -8.57 16.81
N GLY A 225 15.18 -7.76 16.16
CA GLY A 225 15.96 -6.70 16.83
C GLY A 225 17.29 -7.16 17.43
N GLU A 226 17.60 -8.46 17.39
CA GLU A 226 18.93 -8.96 17.73
C GLU A 226 19.89 -8.87 16.54
N VAL A 227 21.17 -8.63 16.84
CA VAL A 227 22.23 -8.66 15.83
C VAL A 227 22.56 -10.09 15.45
N VAL A 228 22.77 -10.33 14.15
CA VAL A 228 23.41 -11.55 13.68
C VAL A 228 24.92 -11.37 13.80
N PRO A 229 25.62 -12.22 14.58
CA PRO A 229 27.06 -12.10 14.74
C PRO A 229 27.79 -12.19 13.41
N ALA A 230 28.87 -11.40 13.25
CA ALA A 230 29.64 -11.39 12.00
C ALA A 230 30.17 -12.79 11.60
N ALA A 231 30.56 -13.61 12.58
CA ALA A 231 31.01 -14.97 12.34
C ALA A 231 29.92 -15.87 11.73
N GLU A 232 28.66 -15.71 12.16
CA GLU A 232 27.53 -16.48 11.63
C GLU A 232 27.19 -16.07 10.19
N LEU A 233 27.23 -14.76 9.89
CA LEU A 233 27.04 -14.28 8.53
C LEU A 233 28.16 -14.72 7.58
N VAL A 234 29.40 -14.83 8.07
CA VAL A 234 30.50 -15.43 7.31
C VAL A 234 30.23 -16.91 7.03
N ALA A 235 29.86 -17.68 8.05
CA ALA A 235 29.56 -19.10 7.89
C ALA A 235 28.42 -19.33 6.87
N ALA A 236 27.40 -18.47 6.89
CA ALA A 236 26.31 -18.50 5.92
C ALA A 236 26.75 -18.10 4.50
N GLY A 237 27.55 -17.04 4.36
CA GLY A 237 27.99 -16.53 3.06
C GLY A 237 28.96 -17.45 2.31
N TRP A 238 29.85 -18.13 3.06
CA TRP A 238 30.94 -18.97 2.55
C TRP A 238 30.94 -20.36 3.22
N PRO A 239 29.88 -21.15 3.02
CA PRO A 239 29.75 -22.46 3.65
C PRO A 239 30.89 -23.39 3.21
N GLY A 240 31.56 -23.98 4.19
CA GLY A 240 32.66 -24.94 3.96
C GLY A 240 34.02 -24.31 3.66
N GLU A 241 34.13 -22.98 3.57
CA GLU A 241 35.43 -22.32 3.38
C GLU A 241 36.15 -22.09 4.72
N GLN A 242 37.43 -22.45 4.77
CA GLN A 242 38.35 -22.09 5.85
C GLN A 242 38.98 -20.72 5.52
N ILE A 243 38.45 -19.65 6.10
CA ILE A 243 38.89 -18.28 5.82
C ILE A 243 39.55 -17.71 7.08
N LEU A 244 40.74 -17.12 6.92
CA LEU A 244 41.39 -16.36 8.00
C LEU A 244 40.48 -15.23 8.47
N GLU A 245 40.46 -14.96 9.78
CA GLU A 245 39.49 -14.05 10.41
C GLU A 245 39.47 -12.65 9.76
N ASP A 246 40.63 -12.07 9.46
CA ASP A 246 40.72 -10.75 8.83
C ASP A 246 40.20 -10.75 7.38
N ALA A 247 40.45 -11.82 6.63
CA ALA A 247 39.93 -11.98 5.28
C ALA A 247 38.40 -12.17 5.29
N ALA A 248 37.88 -12.90 6.28
CA ALA A 248 36.44 -13.09 6.48
C ALA A 248 35.74 -11.76 6.79
N ARG A 249 36.31 -10.95 7.68
CA ARG A 249 35.80 -9.60 8.00
C ARG A 249 35.71 -8.70 6.77
N ILE A 250 36.74 -8.68 5.93
CA ILE A 250 36.77 -7.87 4.71
C ILE A 250 35.70 -8.35 3.72
N ARG A 251 35.62 -9.66 3.49
CA ARG A 251 34.65 -10.26 2.57
C ARG A 251 33.20 -9.98 3.02
N LEU A 252 32.91 -10.15 4.30
CA LEU A 252 31.59 -9.82 4.87
C LEU A 252 31.26 -8.34 4.68
N ARG A 253 32.20 -7.44 5.00
CA ARG A 253 32.02 -5.99 4.80
C ARG A 253 31.69 -5.65 3.34
N VAL A 254 32.36 -6.28 2.37
CA VAL A 254 32.10 -6.10 0.94
C VAL A 254 30.72 -6.64 0.56
N ALA A 255 30.32 -7.79 1.08
CA ALA A 255 29.00 -8.36 0.83
C ALA A 255 27.87 -7.44 1.35
N LEU A 256 27.99 -6.97 2.58
CA LEU A 256 27.02 -6.05 3.20
C LEU A 256 27.02 -4.68 2.50
N SER A 257 28.18 -4.14 2.13
CA SER A 257 28.28 -2.91 1.33
C SER A 257 27.59 -3.08 -0.02
N SER A 258 27.71 -4.25 -0.66
CA SER A 258 27.03 -4.54 -1.91
C SER A 258 25.51 -4.57 -1.73
N LEU A 259 25.00 -5.24 -0.68
CA LEU A 259 23.57 -5.23 -0.36
C LEU A 259 23.04 -3.81 -0.09
N ARG A 260 23.80 -2.98 0.62
CA ARG A 260 23.43 -1.56 0.86
C ARG A 260 23.36 -0.76 -0.42
N LYS A 261 24.36 -0.89 -1.31
CA LYS A 261 24.39 -0.21 -2.62
C LYS A 261 23.27 -0.68 -3.55
N LEU A 262 22.84 -1.92 -3.37
CA LEU A 262 21.70 -2.48 -4.07
C LEU A 262 20.35 -2.03 -3.48
N GLY A 263 20.32 -1.17 -2.45
CA GLY A 263 19.08 -0.57 -1.96
C GLY A 263 18.81 -0.80 -0.47
N LEU A 264 19.52 -1.71 0.19
CA LEU A 264 19.29 -2.01 1.61
C LEU A 264 20.03 -1.09 2.59
N SER A 265 20.53 0.07 2.15
CA SER A 265 21.30 0.99 3.00
C SER A 265 20.55 1.37 4.29
N GLU A 266 19.25 1.63 4.17
CA GLU A 266 18.40 2.07 5.27
C GLU A 266 17.80 0.92 6.08
N ALA A 267 17.68 -0.26 5.48
CA ALA A 267 17.14 -1.44 6.16
C ALA A 267 18.23 -2.28 6.87
N LEU A 268 19.50 -2.17 6.47
CA LEU A 268 20.61 -2.97 6.99
C LEU A 268 21.48 -2.19 7.97
N VAL A 269 21.26 -2.43 9.26
CA VAL A 269 21.88 -1.73 10.37
C VAL A 269 23.12 -2.47 10.86
N THR A 270 24.15 -1.71 11.23
CA THR A 270 25.32 -2.25 11.94
C THR A 270 25.07 -2.13 13.43
N GLY A 271 25.15 -3.24 14.17
CA GLY A 271 25.07 -3.25 15.63
C GLY A 271 26.40 -3.64 16.25
N GLU A 272 26.42 -3.77 17.58
CA GLU A 272 27.62 -4.22 18.30
C GLU A 272 27.94 -5.69 17.93
N GLY A 273 29.11 -5.92 17.34
CA GLY A 273 29.58 -7.28 16.97
C GLY A 273 28.89 -7.94 15.77
N GLY A 274 27.95 -7.27 15.09
CA GLY A 274 27.14 -7.89 14.05
C GLY A 274 26.29 -6.94 13.21
N TYR A 275 25.33 -7.52 12.52
CA TYR A 275 24.44 -6.81 11.60
C TYR A 275 23.02 -7.31 11.75
N LEU A 276 22.04 -6.44 11.53
CA LEU A 276 20.64 -6.80 11.55
C LEU A 276 19.87 -6.07 10.46
N LEU A 277 18.74 -6.66 10.07
CA LEU A 277 17.71 -5.93 9.35
C LEU A 277 16.88 -5.16 10.37
N ASP A 278 16.69 -3.85 10.15
CA ASP A 278 16.05 -2.93 11.09
C ASP A 278 14.65 -3.42 11.49
N PRO A 279 14.40 -3.77 12.78
CA PRO A 279 13.12 -4.33 13.22
C PRO A 279 11.92 -3.40 12.97
N SER A 280 12.14 -2.09 12.80
CA SER A 280 11.10 -1.12 12.49
C SER A 280 10.60 -1.17 11.04
N VAL A 281 11.35 -1.80 10.14
CA VAL A 281 10.99 -1.99 8.73
C VAL A 281 10.13 -3.24 8.58
N PRO A 282 8.82 -3.19 8.23
CA PRO A 282 8.04 -4.40 7.95
C PRO A 282 8.74 -5.38 7.00
N LEU A 283 8.71 -6.69 7.31
CA LEU A 283 9.36 -7.75 6.54
C LEU A 283 8.34 -8.81 6.10
N ARG A 284 8.37 -9.23 4.84
CA ARG A 284 7.67 -10.44 4.34
C ARG A 284 8.60 -11.32 3.52
N VAL A 285 8.41 -12.64 3.64
CA VAL A 285 9.15 -13.65 2.88
C VAL A 285 8.17 -14.36 1.93
N GLN A 286 8.54 -14.49 0.66
CA GLN A 286 7.74 -15.15 -0.40
C GLN A 286 8.45 -16.41 -0.87
#